data_AF-A0A015MBU7-F1
#
_entry.id   AF-A0A015MBU7-F1
#
_cell.length_a   1.000
_cell.length_b   1.000
_cell.length_c   1.000
_cell.angle_alpha   90.00
_cell.angle_beta   90.00
_cell.angle_gamma   90.00
#
_symmetry.space_group_name_H-M   'P 1'
#
loop_
_entity.id
_entity.type
_entity.pdbx_description
1 polymer ?
#
loop_
_entity_poly.entity_id
_entity_poly.type
_entity_poly.pdbx_seq_one_letter_code
_entity_poly.pdbx_strand_id
1 'polypeptide(L)'
;MVFPDDYPYEKLCEKPKGMKVILQERGLWGSGLKGFCGNKEISLENPRCCARHVLATQEDFLNQKPILQEIIEGLGHKVIFYPKFHCELNYIEMYWGAAKRYARQHCTYTWKGLQETVPQALDSVPLSHIRKYAQKSAKFMECYRKGLTGVQADYVLKKYKSHRAVPDFIFENIDELIK
;
A
#
# COMPACT_ATOMS: atom_id res chain seq x y z
N MET A 1 -18.72 18.42 -6.07
CA MET A 1 -19.54 17.67 -5.08
C MET A 1 -20.03 18.56 -3.91
N VAL A 2 -19.93 19.89 -4.01
CA VAL A 2 -20.46 20.84 -3.01
C VAL A 2 -21.70 21.52 -3.58
N PHE A 3 -22.56 22.06 -2.72
CA PHE A 3 -23.62 22.97 -3.17
C PHE A 3 -23.02 24.27 -3.72
N PRO A 4 -23.63 24.87 -4.76
CA PRO A 4 -23.17 26.13 -5.31
C PRO A 4 -23.38 27.28 -4.32
N ASP A 5 -22.70 28.40 -4.56
CA ASP A 5 -22.70 29.56 -3.65
C ASP A 5 -24.06 30.25 -3.60
N ASP A 6 -24.85 30.12 -4.67
CA ASP A 6 -26.21 30.64 -4.83
C ASP A 6 -27.30 29.66 -4.37
N TYR A 7 -26.95 28.64 -3.58
CA TYR A 7 -27.90 27.62 -3.14
C TYR A 7 -29.01 28.21 -2.23
N PRO A 8 -30.30 27.83 -2.42
CA PRO A 8 -31.42 28.45 -1.70
C PRO A 8 -31.37 28.38 -0.17
N TYR A 9 -30.60 27.43 0.38
CA TYR A 9 -30.32 27.33 1.81
C TYR A 9 -28.88 27.76 2.08
N GLU A 10 -28.72 29.00 2.56
CA GLU A 10 -27.42 29.64 2.82
C GLU A 10 -26.49 28.76 3.69
N LYS A 11 -27.04 28.04 4.68
CA LYS A 11 -26.27 27.13 5.55
C LYS A 11 -25.61 25.96 4.81
N LEU A 12 -26.09 25.64 3.61
CA LEU A 12 -25.59 24.55 2.79
C LEU A 12 -24.67 25.03 1.65
N CYS A 13 -24.60 26.33 1.35
CA CYS A 13 -23.68 26.88 0.35
C CYS A 13 -22.24 26.43 0.63
N GLU A 14 -21.53 26.02 -0.42
CA GLU A 14 -20.17 25.47 -0.39
C GLU A 14 -19.99 24.20 0.48
N LYS A 15 -21.06 23.66 1.09
CA LYS A 15 -20.97 22.45 1.90
C LYS A 15 -20.97 21.20 1.01
N PRO A 16 -20.26 20.14 1.43
CA PRO A 16 -20.27 18.87 0.70
C PRO A 16 -21.68 18.28 0.65
N LYS A 17 -22.10 17.88 -0.54
CA LYS A 17 -23.37 17.17 -0.75
C LYS A 17 -23.27 15.76 -0.16
N GLY A 18 -24.37 15.30 0.44
CA GLY A 18 -24.48 13.91 0.87
C GLY A 18 -24.57 12.94 -0.32
N MET A 19 -24.17 11.68 -0.12
CA MET A 19 -24.19 10.64 -1.16
C MET A 19 -25.54 10.52 -1.88
N LYS A 20 -26.65 10.65 -1.13
CA LYS A 20 -28.01 10.59 -1.70
C LYS A 20 -28.25 11.70 -2.72
N VAL A 21 -27.93 12.94 -2.39
CA VAL A 21 -28.12 14.10 -3.28
C VAL A 21 -27.26 13.92 -4.53
N ILE A 22 -25.99 13.55 -4.36
CA ILE A 22 -25.07 13.31 -5.49
C ILE A 22 -25.62 12.22 -6.42
N LEU A 23 -26.10 11.11 -5.87
CA LEU A 23 -26.66 10.01 -6.67
C LEU A 23 -27.98 10.38 -7.34
N GLN A 24 -28.82 11.19 -6.70
CA GLN A 24 -30.06 11.69 -7.30
C GLN A 24 -29.77 12.60 -8.50
N GLU A 25 -28.82 13.53 -8.35
CA GLU A 25 -28.37 14.42 -9.44
C GLU A 25 -27.79 13.62 -10.62
N ARG A 26 -27.15 12.48 -10.36
CA ARG A 26 -26.60 11.58 -11.39
C ARG A 26 -27.62 10.59 -11.97
N GLY A 27 -28.87 10.58 -11.50
CA GLY A 27 -29.88 9.60 -11.94
C GLY A 27 -29.60 8.15 -11.49
N LEU A 28 -28.78 7.97 -10.45
CA LEU A 28 -28.32 6.67 -9.96
C LEU A 28 -28.96 6.25 -8.62
N TRP A 29 -29.83 7.09 -8.07
CA TRP A 29 -30.53 6.79 -6.82
C TRP A 29 -31.75 5.88 -7.06
N GLY A 30 -31.68 4.63 -6.57
CA GLY A 30 -32.79 3.68 -6.61
C GLY A 30 -33.66 3.72 -5.35
N SER A 31 -34.94 3.36 -5.48
CA SER A 31 -35.85 3.18 -4.33
C SER A 31 -35.32 2.07 -3.40
N GLY A 32 -35.18 2.38 -2.11
CA GLY A 32 -34.67 1.42 -1.13
C GLY A 32 -33.15 1.26 -1.09
N LEU A 33 -32.39 2.09 -1.83
CA LEU A 33 -30.93 2.05 -1.80
C LEU A 33 -30.41 2.48 -0.42
N LYS A 34 -29.78 1.54 0.29
CA LYS A 34 -29.12 1.82 1.58
C LYS A 34 -27.82 2.59 1.39
N GLY A 35 -27.47 3.42 2.37
CA GLY A 35 -26.21 4.18 2.35
C GLY A 35 -24.96 3.28 2.31
N PHE A 36 -24.95 2.26 3.18
CA PHE A 36 -23.82 1.33 3.35
C PHE A 36 -24.32 -0.12 3.43
N CYS A 37 -23.59 -1.05 2.81
CA CYS A 37 -23.74 -2.48 3.03
C CYS A 37 -22.70 -3.00 4.03
N GLY A 38 -22.88 -4.24 4.53
CA GLY A 38 -21.86 -4.93 5.34
C GLY A 38 -20.65 -5.41 4.54
N ASN A 39 -20.75 -5.44 3.20
CA ASN A 39 -19.64 -5.86 2.33
C ASN A 39 -18.57 -4.76 2.31
N LYS A 40 -17.34 -5.13 2.66
CA LYS A 40 -16.21 -4.20 2.67
C LYS A 40 -15.68 -3.94 1.27
N GLU A 41 -15.70 -4.95 0.42
CA GLU A 41 -15.19 -4.91 -0.95
C GLU A 41 -16.28 -4.47 -1.94
N ILE A 42 -15.84 -3.70 -2.95
CA ILE A 42 -16.71 -3.24 -4.03
C ILE A 42 -16.83 -4.37 -5.05
N SER A 43 -18.05 -4.84 -5.29
CA SER A 43 -18.32 -5.69 -6.44
C SER A 43 -18.54 -4.79 -7.67
N LEU A 44 -17.62 -4.87 -8.63
CA LEU A 44 -17.78 -4.20 -9.93
C LEU A 44 -18.90 -4.83 -10.77
N GLU A 45 -19.24 -6.09 -10.51
CA GLU A 45 -20.30 -6.83 -11.20
C GLU A 45 -21.70 -6.44 -10.73
N ASN A 46 -21.85 -6.05 -9.45
CA ASN A 46 -23.12 -5.55 -8.92
C ASN A 46 -22.92 -4.36 -7.95
N PRO A 47 -22.59 -3.16 -8.47
CA PRO A 47 -22.33 -1.99 -7.64
C PRO A 47 -23.58 -1.41 -6.98
N ARG A 48 -24.78 -1.84 -7.38
CA ARG A 48 -26.07 -1.31 -6.90
C ARG A 48 -26.49 -1.80 -5.50
N CYS A 49 -25.61 -2.48 -4.76
CA CYS A 49 -25.95 -2.97 -3.43
C CYS A 49 -26.06 -1.88 -2.35
N CYS A 50 -25.37 -0.74 -2.50
CA CYS A 50 -25.46 0.42 -1.61
C CYS A 50 -24.93 1.70 -2.27
N ALA A 51 -25.33 2.87 -1.76
CA ALA A 51 -24.90 4.17 -2.27
C ALA A 51 -23.37 4.33 -2.34
N ARG A 52 -22.65 3.82 -1.31
CA ARG A 52 -21.18 3.82 -1.29
C ARG A 52 -20.57 3.13 -2.51
N HIS A 53 -21.05 1.93 -2.85
CA HIS A 53 -20.50 1.16 -3.98
C HIS A 53 -20.89 1.76 -5.33
N VAL A 54 -22.11 2.30 -5.45
CA VAL A 54 -22.52 3.02 -6.66
C VAL A 54 -21.61 4.22 -6.89
N LEU A 55 -21.35 5.04 -5.87
CA LEU A 55 -20.44 6.18 -5.99
C LEU A 55 -19.00 5.76 -6.28
N ALA A 56 -18.50 4.74 -5.60
CA ALA A 56 -17.12 4.28 -5.78
C ALA A 56 -16.83 3.71 -7.20
N THR A 57 -17.87 3.37 -7.97
CA THR A 57 -17.74 2.92 -9.36
C THR A 57 -17.92 4.04 -10.39
N GLN A 58 -18.15 5.27 -9.94
CA GLN A 58 -18.22 6.43 -10.83
C GLN A 58 -16.82 6.83 -11.29
N GLU A 59 -16.74 7.33 -12.52
CA GLU A 59 -15.47 7.66 -13.19
C GLU A 59 -14.63 8.67 -12.40
N ASP A 60 -15.27 9.69 -11.82
CA ASP A 60 -14.58 10.69 -10.99
C ASP A 60 -13.98 10.08 -9.72
N PHE A 61 -14.64 9.11 -9.10
CA PHE A 61 -14.11 8.39 -7.94
C PHE A 61 -13.03 7.38 -8.30
N LEU A 62 -13.19 6.66 -9.42
CA LEU A 62 -12.20 5.68 -9.89
C LEU A 62 -10.89 6.35 -10.31
N ASN A 63 -10.99 7.53 -10.93
CA ASN A 63 -9.83 8.28 -11.42
C ASN A 63 -9.28 9.27 -10.39
N GLN A 64 -9.94 9.46 -9.23
CA GLN A 64 -9.45 10.35 -8.19
C GLN A 64 -8.14 9.81 -7.61
N LYS A 65 -7.07 10.58 -7.80
CA LYS A 65 -5.79 10.30 -7.14
C LYS A 65 -5.85 10.70 -5.67
N PRO A 66 -5.16 9.98 -4.77
CA PRO A 66 -4.96 10.45 -3.41
C PRO A 66 -4.21 11.79 -3.41
N ILE A 67 -4.56 12.70 -2.50
CA ILE A 67 -3.91 14.03 -2.40
C ILE A 67 -2.38 13.94 -2.29
N LEU A 68 -1.87 12.92 -1.58
CA LEU A 68 -0.43 12.68 -1.46
C LEU A 68 0.19 12.33 -2.82
N GLN A 69 -0.52 11.58 -3.65
CA GLN A 69 -0.03 11.25 -4.99
C GLN A 69 0.02 12.50 -5.87
N GLU A 70 -1.03 13.32 -5.85
CA GLU A 70 -1.07 14.58 -6.61
C GLU A 70 0.07 15.52 -6.23
N ILE A 71 0.32 15.70 -4.92
CA ILE A 71 1.41 16.56 -4.43
C ILE A 71 2.77 16.02 -4.88
N ILE A 72 3.03 14.72 -4.70
CA ILE A 72 4.33 14.11 -5.02
C ILE A 72 4.58 14.14 -6.54
N GLU A 73 3.57 13.80 -7.35
CA GLU A 73 3.66 13.88 -8.82
C GLU A 73 3.81 15.32 -9.31
N GLY A 74 3.13 16.29 -8.67
CA GLY A 74 3.26 17.72 -8.96
C GLY A 74 4.67 18.27 -8.71
N LEU A 75 5.44 17.64 -7.82
CA LEU A 75 6.86 17.92 -7.58
C LEU A 75 7.80 17.16 -8.53
N GLY A 76 7.26 16.42 -9.51
CA GLY A 76 8.05 15.65 -10.49
C GLY A 76 8.55 14.29 -10.00
N HIS A 77 8.07 13.81 -8.85
CA HIS A 77 8.45 12.52 -8.29
C HIS A 77 7.48 11.41 -8.72
N LYS A 78 7.96 10.15 -8.68
CA LYS A 78 7.14 8.96 -8.92
C LYS A 78 6.65 8.40 -7.60
N VAL A 79 5.39 7.99 -7.55
CA VAL A 79 4.78 7.32 -6.40
C VAL A 79 4.69 5.82 -6.67
N ILE A 80 5.22 5.03 -5.74
CA ILE A 80 5.14 3.56 -5.79
C ILE A 80 4.36 3.10 -4.56
N PHE A 81 3.19 2.50 -4.78
CA PHE A 81 2.39 1.91 -3.72
C PHE A 81 2.77 0.46 -3.49
N TYR A 82 3.03 0.11 -2.23
CA TYR A 82 3.29 -1.26 -1.82
C TYR A 82 1.99 -1.96 -1.42
N PRO A 83 1.85 -3.27 -1.69
CA PRO A 83 0.77 -4.08 -1.15
C PRO A 83 0.73 -4.00 0.39
N LYS A 84 -0.47 -3.99 0.96
CA LYS A 84 -0.66 -3.99 2.42
C LYS A 84 -0.17 -5.32 3.01
N PHE A 85 0.45 -5.26 4.18
CA PHE A 85 0.93 -6.44 4.94
C PHE A 85 2.04 -7.25 4.27
N HIS A 86 2.77 -6.66 3.30
CA HIS A 86 3.88 -7.29 2.60
C HIS A 86 5.20 -6.53 2.84
N CYS A 87 5.67 -6.52 4.08
CA CYS A 87 6.85 -5.75 4.49
C CYS A 87 8.15 -6.22 3.82
N GLU A 88 8.22 -7.49 3.42
CA GLU A 88 9.31 -8.10 2.67
C GLU A 88 9.53 -7.46 1.28
N LEU A 89 8.49 -6.83 0.73
CA LEU A 89 8.57 -6.12 -0.55
C LEU A 89 9.23 -4.74 -0.40
N ASN A 90 9.27 -4.18 0.81
CA ASN A 90 9.84 -2.88 1.08
C ASN A 90 11.25 -3.01 1.67
N TYR A 91 12.28 -2.79 0.85
CA TYR A 91 13.66 -2.99 1.27
C TYR A 91 14.11 -2.05 2.41
N ILE A 92 13.40 -0.94 2.64
CA ILE A 92 13.71 -0.01 3.73
C ILE A 92 13.58 -0.68 5.11
N GLU A 93 12.74 -1.72 5.24
CA GLU A 93 12.56 -2.47 6.49
C GLU A 93 13.88 -3.17 6.90
N MET A 94 14.61 -3.71 5.92
CA MET A 94 15.92 -4.32 6.16
C MET A 94 16.99 -3.28 6.48
N TYR A 95 16.94 -2.13 5.82
CA TYR A 95 17.81 -0.99 6.12
C TYR A 95 17.62 -0.51 7.56
N TRP A 96 16.36 -0.29 7.98
CA TRP A 96 16.02 0.06 9.36
C TRP A 96 16.42 -1.04 10.34
N GLY A 97 16.30 -2.32 9.97
CA GLY A 97 16.79 -3.43 10.78
C GLY A 97 18.30 -3.34 11.07
N ALA A 98 19.10 -3.03 10.05
CA ALA A 98 20.54 -2.84 10.19
C ALA A 98 20.89 -1.60 11.01
N ALA A 99 20.27 -0.45 10.72
CA ALA A 99 20.47 0.79 11.47
C ALA A 99 20.09 0.62 12.95
N LYS A 100 18.95 0.01 13.25
CA LYS A 100 18.53 -0.29 14.64
C LYS A 100 19.53 -1.17 15.37
N ARG A 101 20.15 -2.14 14.69
CA ARG A 101 21.20 -2.98 15.30
C ARG A 101 22.41 -2.13 15.68
N TYR A 102 22.86 -1.24 14.82
CA TYR A 102 23.95 -0.31 15.13
C TYR A 102 23.58 0.57 16.32
N ALA A 103 22.41 1.22 16.28
CA ALA A 103 21.95 2.10 17.35
C ALA A 103 21.87 1.37 18.70
N ARG A 104 21.40 0.12 18.72
CA ARG A 104 21.34 -0.70 19.94
C ARG A 104 22.73 -1.01 20.51
N GLN A 105 23.73 -1.21 19.66
CA GLN A 105 25.11 -1.49 20.09
C GLN A 105 25.83 -0.25 20.65
N HIS A 106 25.40 0.95 20.25
CA HIS A 106 26.02 2.23 20.62
C HIS A 106 25.10 3.09 21.51
N CYS A 107 24.07 2.48 22.10
CA CYS A 107 23.06 3.20 22.88
C CYS A 107 23.62 3.60 24.25
N THR A 108 23.53 4.88 24.59
CA THR A 108 23.84 5.41 25.94
C THR A 108 22.60 5.47 26.84
N TYR A 109 21.43 5.05 26.35
CA TYR A 109 20.13 5.12 27.03
C TYR A 109 19.70 6.52 27.45
N THR A 110 20.22 7.57 26.79
CA THR A 110 19.75 8.95 26.96
C THR A 110 19.11 9.47 25.68
N TRP A 111 18.18 10.41 25.82
CA TRP A 111 17.58 11.09 24.66
C TRP A 111 18.64 11.76 23.78
N LYS A 112 19.55 12.52 24.40
CA LYS A 112 20.66 13.18 23.71
C LYS A 112 21.54 12.18 22.95
N GLY A 113 21.91 11.07 23.60
CA GLY A 113 22.70 10.04 22.93
C GLY A 113 21.94 9.36 21.79
N LEU A 114 20.62 9.18 21.89
CA LEU A 114 19.81 8.68 20.79
C LEU A 114 19.81 9.65 19.60
N GLN A 115 19.65 10.95 19.84
CA GLN A 115 19.71 11.98 18.80
C GLN A 115 21.07 11.97 18.07
N GLU A 116 22.17 11.77 18.80
CA GLU A 116 23.52 11.67 18.23
C GLU A 116 23.75 10.33 17.48
N THR A 117 23.18 9.24 18.00
CA THR A 117 23.39 7.87 17.47
C THR A 117 22.59 7.60 16.19
N VAL A 118 21.38 8.14 16.05
CA VAL A 118 20.51 7.84 14.90
C VAL A 118 21.16 8.21 13.55
N PRO A 119 21.72 9.42 13.34
CA PRO A 119 22.42 9.74 12.09
C PRO A 119 23.57 8.77 11.79
N GLN A 120 24.40 8.46 12.81
CA GLN A 120 25.52 7.53 12.65
C GLN A 120 25.04 6.11 12.29
N ALA A 121 23.93 5.67 12.88
CA ALA A 121 23.33 4.38 12.58
C ALA A 121 22.83 4.30 11.13
N LEU A 122 22.25 5.39 10.62
CA LEU A 122 21.79 5.49 9.23
C LEU A 122 22.97 5.46 8.24
N ASP A 123 24.05 6.16 8.57
CA ASP A 123 25.28 6.21 7.76
C ASP A 123 26.11 4.93 7.84
N SER A 124 25.97 4.15 8.91
CA SER A 124 26.71 2.90 9.10
C SER A 124 26.37 1.80 8.10
N VAL A 125 25.23 1.90 7.39
CA VAL A 125 24.75 0.86 6.50
C VAL A 125 25.37 1.02 5.11
N PRO A 126 26.27 0.12 4.67
CA PRO A 126 26.97 0.32 3.40
C PRO A 126 26.01 0.22 2.20
N LEU A 127 26.30 0.98 1.14
CA LEU A 127 25.54 0.91 -0.11
C LEU A 127 25.42 -0.51 -0.68
N SER A 128 26.45 -1.34 -0.48
CA SER A 128 26.43 -2.75 -0.89
C SER A 128 25.36 -3.57 -0.17
N HIS A 129 25.06 -3.26 1.08
CA HIS A 129 23.97 -3.88 1.84
C HIS A 129 22.62 -3.40 1.35
N ILE A 130 22.45 -2.08 1.11
CA ILE A 130 21.22 -1.50 0.57
C ILE A 130 20.87 -2.16 -0.77
N ARG A 131 21.85 -2.32 -1.67
CA ARG A 131 21.67 -3.03 -2.95
C ARG A 131 21.23 -4.49 -2.75
N LYS A 132 21.80 -5.20 -1.78
CA LYS A 132 21.38 -6.57 -1.43
C LYS A 132 19.96 -6.62 -0.88
N TYR A 133 19.54 -5.63 -0.09
CA TYR A 133 18.18 -5.53 0.43
C TYR A 133 17.16 -5.32 -0.70
N ALA A 134 17.43 -4.39 -1.62
CA ALA A 134 16.59 -4.18 -2.80
C ALA A 134 16.47 -5.44 -3.66
N GLN A 135 17.58 -6.15 -3.90
CA GLN A 135 17.57 -7.43 -4.61
C GLN A 135 16.76 -8.50 -3.88
N LYS A 136 16.84 -8.57 -2.55
CA LYS A 136 16.04 -9.52 -1.76
C LYS A 136 14.53 -9.24 -1.92
N SER A 137 14.10 -8.00 -1.82
CA SER A 137 12.69 -7.63 -2.07
C SER A 137 12.25 -7.94 -3.50
N ALA A 138 13.13 -7.75 -4.48
CA ALA A 138 12.86 -8.13 -5.87
C ALA A 138 12.66 -9.64 -6.07
N LYS A 139 13.42 -10.47 -5.35
CA LYS A 139 13.23 -11.93 -5.37
C LYS A 139 11.90 -12.34 -4.72
N PHE A 140 11.48 -11.70 -3.62
CA PHE A 140 10.14 -11.93 -3.07
C PHE A 140 9.04 -11.56 -4.07
N MET A 141 9.18 -10.43 -4.76
CA MET A 141 8.25 -10.05 -5.83
C MET A 141 8.17 -11.11 -6.94
N GLU A 142 9.30 -11.70 -7.35
CA GLU A 142 9.32 -12.76 -8.34
C GLU A 142 8.57 -14.02 -7.85
N CYS A 143 8.85 -14.46 -6.62
CA CYS A 143 8.15 -15.60 -6.01
C CYS A 143 6.63 -15.40 -6.00
N TYR A 144 6.16 -14.20 -5.63
CA TYR A 144 4.73 -13.89 -5.61
C TYR A 144 4.11 -13.83 -7.00
N ARG A 145 4.80 -13.28 -7.99
CA ARG A 145 4.34 -13.33 -9.38
C ARG A 145 4.22 -14.75 -9.92
N LYS A 146 5.03 -15.67 -9.43
CA LYS A 146 4.98 -17.10 -9.75
C LYS A 146 4.07 -17.91 -8.81
N GLY A 147 3.25 -17.25 -7.98
CA GLY A 147 2.18 -17.89 -7.21
C GLY A 147 2.56 -18.41 -5.82
N LEU A 148 3.78 -18.15 -5.31
CA LEU A 148 4.17 -18.58 -3.97
C LEU A 148 3.50 -17.72 -2.89
N THR A 149 3.15 -18.35 -1.78
CA THR A 149 2.77 -17.65 -0.55
C THR A 149 4.00 -17.04 0.15
N GLY A 150 3.77 -16.14 1.13
CA GLY A 150 4.86 -15.56 1.93
C GLY A 150 5.74 -16.60 2.63
N VAL A 151 5.13 -17.67 3.15
CA VAL A 151 5.85 -18.76 3.83
C VAL A 151 6.69 -19.57 2.83
N GLN A 152 6.13 -19.93 1.68
CA GLN A 152 6.84 -20.65 0.62
C GLN A 152 7.99 -19.81 0.05
N ALA A 153 7.75 -18.52 -0.22
CA ALA A 153 8.76 -17.61 -0.71
C ALA A 153 9.94 -17.48 0.27
N ASP A 154 9.67 -17.30 1.57
CA ASP A 154 10.72 -17.23 2.58
C ASP A 154 11.52 -18.54 2.69
N TYR A 155 10.85 -19.70 2.67
CA TYR A 155 11.50 -21.01 2.67
C TYR A 155 12.42 -21.20 1.46
N VAL A 156 11.91 -20.96 0.25
CA VAL A 156 12.65 -21.13 -1.00
C VAL A 156 13.85 -20.18 -1.06
N LEU A 157 13.68 -18.91 -0.70
CA LEU A 157 14.76 -17.94 -0.71
C LEU A 157 15.84 -18.21 0.36
N LYS A 158 15.48 -18.88 1.46
CA LYS A 158 16.45 -19.41 2.43
C LYS A 158 17.18 -20.64 1.89
N LYS A 159 16.46 -21.59 1.30
CA LYS A 159 16.99 -22.84 0.74
C LYS A 159 17.97 -22.58 -0.41
N TYR A 160 17.63 -21.67 -1.32
CA TYR A 160 18.42 -21.34 -2.51
C TYR A 160 19.24 -20.06 -2.36
N LYS A 161 19.64 -19.71 -1.13
CA LYS A 161 20.40 -18.47 -0.84
C LYS A 161 21.72 -18.34 -1.60
N SER A 162 22.39 -19.47 -1.88
CA SER A 162 23.64 -19.53 -2.65
C SER A 162 23.42 -19.34 -4.16
N HIS A 163 22.21 -19.57 -4.66
CA HIS A 163 21.88 -19.44 -6.07
C HIS A 163 21.47 -18.02 -6.42
N ARG A 164 21.81 -17.60 -7.64
CA ARG A 164 21.43 -16.26 -8.14
C ARG A 164 19.91 -16.16 -8.34
N ALA A 165 19.25 -17.27 -8.69
CA ALA A 165 17.81 -17.37 -8.91
C ALA A 165 17.24 -18.68 -8.31
N VAL A 166 15.93 -18.70 -8.11
CA VAL A 166 15.19 -19.92 -7.75
C VAL A 166 14.99 -20.74 -9.03
N PRO A 167 15.32 -22.04 -9.05
CA PRO A 167 15.12 -22.89 -10.22
C PRO A 167 13.64 -22.99 -10.64
N ASP A 168 13.35 -23.04 -11.94
CA ASP A 168 11.98 -22.96 -12.42
C ASP A 168 11.09 -24.16 -12.01
N PHE A 169 11.67 -25.35 -11.88
CA PHE A 169 10.95 -26.55 -11.43
C PHE A 169 10.31 -26.42 -10.04
N ILE A 170 10.79 -25.48 -9.22
CA ILE A 170 10.21 -25.17 -7.90
C ILE A 170 8.79 -24.60 -8.07
N PHE A 171 8.56 -23.84 -9.13
CA PHE A 171 7.26 -23.24 -9.42
C PHE A 171 6.28 -24.22 -10.09
N GLU A 172 6.77 -25.35 -10.58
CA GLU A 172 5.93 -26.41 -11.16
C GLU A 172 5.29 -27.30 -10.08
N ASN A 173 5.88 -27.37 -8.88
CA ASN A 173 5.44 -28.22 -7.77
C ASN A 173 5.24 -27.43 -6.48
N ILE A 174 4.50 -26.30 -6.56
CA ILE A 174 4.32 -25.36 -5.44
C ILE A 174 3.67 -26.02 -4.22
N ASP A 175 2.71 -26.92 -4.45
CA ASP A 175 1.96 -27.62 -3.41
C ASP A 175 2.82 -28.56 -2.55
N GLU A 176 4.00 -28.96 -3.05
CA GLU A 176 4.92 -29.84 -2.33
C GLU A 176 5.96 -29.08 -1.49
N LEU A 177 6.04 -27.74 -1.63
CA LEU A 177 7.13 -26.97 -1.04
C LEU A 177 7.06 -26.85 0.48
N ILE A 178 5.86 -26.92 1.08
CA ILE A 178 5.62 -26.88 2.52
C ILE A 178 4.29 -27.61 2.80
N LYS A 179 4.36 -28.79 3.43
CA LYS A 179 3.24 -29.40 4.16
C LYS A 179 3.28 -28.98 5.62
#